data_AF-A0A4Q2UYF2-F1
#
_entry.id   AF-A0A4Q2UYF2-F1
#
_cell.length_a   1.000
_cell.length_b   1.000
_cell.length_c   1.000
_cell.angle_alpha   90.00
_cell.angle_beta   90.00
_cell.angle_gamma   90.00
#
_symmetry.space_group_name_H-M   'P 1'
#
loop_
_entity.id
_entity.type
_entity.pdbx_description
1 polymer ?
#
loop_
_entity_poly.entity_id
_entity_poly.type
_entity_poly.pdbx_seq_one_letter_code
_entity_poly.pdbx_strand_id
1 'polypeptide(L)'
;EITQQSSPLFDGNPIANTPNLATFKLLLTGTDDSALVASNKREPEELSREAQLKLLDQLLDDYRERLKELTKSPKELEEQLEKIDASLRQQAVQVNTTEAEFQEAAGKRRELRKKLEESRERRAEVGAMLERFSLLDKHYASDIERLRAIEEGGTLFNVLGSGYCPLCGAEPTHHRTDAECNGDIDAVVQAARQEIYKIEVLRAELAATVHSLERESGNFDRKMPNVVQELASISSAVEELIAPKLSTLRKSYSDFADKRAEVREALGLYATVQDMERRRADLEKGADDEKAGTLTNADIPTTVAHGFAKTVESILTGWHFPEAGDVYFDSKTRDLVIAGKSRSAFGKGLRAITHAAFTLGLFAFCRARQTPHTGFVVLDSPLLAYREPDGTEDDLTGTDLQEKFYAYLEALPNDTQVIVVENTDPPDSIMKREQSLMFGKNPHHGRYGLFPHATSPAP
;
A
#
# COMPACT_ATOMS: atom_id res chain seq x y z
N GLU A 1 -43.03 37.90 12.44
CA GLU A 1 -44.03 38.90 12.88
C GLU A 1 -44.07 40.06 11.90
N ILE A 2 -45.25 40.63 11.64
CA ILE A 2 -45.45 41.67 10.61
C ILE A 2 -44.67 42.98 10.90
N THR A 3 -44.23 43.18 12.15
CA THR A 3 -43.50 44.36 12.64
C THR A 3 -41.98 44.19 12.67
N GLN A 4 -41.41 43.11 12.14
CA GLN A 4 -39.97 42.83 12.17
C GLN A 4 -39.15 43.76 11.25
N GLN A 5 -37.84 43.88 11.52
CA GLN A 5 -36.93 44.65 10.67
C GLN A 5 -36.41 43.82 9.48
N SER A 6 -36.46 42.49 9.59
CA SER A 6 -36.12 41.58 8.50
C SER A 6 -37.15 41.63 7.38
N SER A 7 -36.68 41.31 6.16
CA SER A 7 -37.53 41.13 4.99
C SER A 7 -38.69 40.17 5.29
N PRO A 8 -39.88 40.37 4.69
CA PRO A 8 -40.97 39.39 4.70
C PRO A 8 -40.57 37.99 4.26
N LEU A 9 -39.44 37.84 3.56
CA LEU A 9 -38.92 36.57 3.06
C LEU A 9 -38.10 35.79 4.10
N PHE A 10 -37.79 36.38 5.24
CA PHE A 10 -36.96 35.77 6.27
C PHE A 10 -37.77 35.49 7.53
N ASP A 11 -37.72 34.23 7.99
CA ASP A 11 -38.41 33.74 9.18
C ASP A 11 -37.54 33.75 10.44
N GLY A 12 -36.31 34.27 10.35
CA GLY A 12 -35.33 34.32 11.43
C GLY A 12 -34.38 33.12 11.49
N ASN A 13 -34.56 32.08 10.66
CA ASN A 13 -33.63 30.97 10.54
C ASN A 13 -32.67 31.17 9.35
N PRO A 14 -31.35 31.38 9.57
CA PRO A 14 -30.39 31.60 8.49
C PRO A 14 -30.34 30.47 7.45
N ILE A 15 -30.66 29.24 7.86
CA ILE A 15 -30.67 28.05 6.98
C ILE A 15 -31.89 28.07 6.05
N ALA A 16 -33.00 28.66 6.50
CA ALA A 16 -34.23 28.78 5.72
C ALA A 16 -34.18 29.90 4.66
N ASN A 17 -33.20 30.81 4.72
CA ASN A 17 -33.07 31.93 3.79
C ASN A 17 -32.95 31.52 2.32
N THR A 18 -32.28 30.40 2.03
CA THR A 18 -32.14 29.86 0.67
C THR A 18 -33.45 29.26 0.16
N PRO A 19 -34.10 28.31 0.86
CA PRO A 19 -35.39 27.78 0.42
C PRO A 19 -36.51 28.84 0.39
N ASN A 20 -36.50 29.84 1.28
CA ASN A 20 -37.47 30.94 1.24
C ASN A 20 -37.30 31.81 -0.02
N LEU A 21 -36.06 32.08 -0.44
CA LEU A 21 -35.79 32.80 -1.69
C LEU A 21 -36.20 31.98 -2.91
N ALA A 22 -35.89 30.68 -2.93
CA ALA A 22 -36.30 29.78 -4.01
C ALA A 22 -37.83 29.72 -4.13
N THR A 23 -38.53 29.67 -2.99
CA THR A 23 -40.00 29.74 -2.93
C THR A 23 -40.51 31.06 -3.49
N PHE A 24 -39.92 32.19 -3.09
CA PHE A 24 -40.30 33.50 -3.62
C PHE A 24 -40.06 33.62 -5.14
N LYS A 25 -38.94 33.10 -5.64
CA LYS A 25 -38.66 33.02 -7.08
C LYS A 25 -39.71 32.18 -7.79
N LEU A 26 -40.05 31.00 -7.27
CA LEU A 26 -41.11 30.15 -7.82
C LEU A 26 -42.46 30.88 -7.87
N LEU A 27 -42.83 31.60 -6.81
CA LEU A 27 -44.07 32.39 -6.78
C LEU A 27 -44.06 33.50 -7.85
N LEU A 28 -42.94 34.20 -8.04
CA LEU A 28 -42.84 35.30 -9.01
C LEU A 28 -42.71 34.84 -10.47
N THR A 29 -42.05 33.70 -10.71
CA THR A 29 -41.66 33.25 -12.07
C THR A 29 -42.40 32.02 -12.55
N GLY A 30 -42.99 31.23 -11.65
CA GLY A 30 -43.59 29.93 -11.95
C GLY A 30 -42.58 28.81 -12.21
N THR A 31 -41.27 29.09 -12.20
CA THR A 31 -40.20 28.11 -12.43
C THR A 31 -39.53 27.75 -11.11
N ASP A 32 -39.42 26.45 -10.82
CA ASP A 32 -38.67 25.95 -9.68
C ASP A 32 -37.17 25.83 -10.01
N ASP A 33 -36.38 25.57 -8.97
CA ASP A 33 -34.93 25.43 -9.07
C ASP A 33 -34.50 23.97 -9.36
N SER A 34 -35.41 23.13 -9.86
CA SER A 34 -35.18 21.69 -10.12
C SER A 34 -34.12 21.42 -11.20
N ALA A 35 -33.87 22.39 -12.09
CA ALA A 35 -32.86 22.33 -13.14
C ALA A 35 -31.47 22.85 -12.71
N LEU A 36 -31.30 23.31 -11.47
CA LEU A 36 -30.00 23.78 -10.99
C LEU A 36 -29.05 22.59 -10.77
N VAL A 37 -28.00 22.52 -11.58
CA VAL A 37 -26.87 21.63 -11.36
C VAL A 37 -25.96 22.28 -10.32
N ALA A 38 -25.68 21.57 -9.22
CA ALA A 38 -24.81 22.06 -8.17
C ALA A 38 -23.41 22.37 -8.72
N SER A 39 -23.02 23.65 -8.72
CA SER A 39 -21.63 24.03 -8.93
C SER A 39 -20.88 23.88 -7.61
N ASN A 40 -19.85 23.03 -7.59
CA ASN A 40 -18.91 22.99 -6.47
C ASN A 40 -18.32 24.39 -6.26
N LYS A 41 -18.28 24.83 -4.99
CA LYS A 41 -17.81 26.16 -4.62
C LYS A 41 -16.31 26.30 -4.92
N ARG A 42 -15.96 27.31 -5.70
CA ARG A 42 -14.62 27.68 -6.19
C ARG A 42 -13.56 28.10 -5.15
N GLU A 43 -13.81 28.04 -3.83
CA GLU A 43 -12.91 28.68 -2.85
C GLU A 43 -11.93 27.76 -2.08
N PRO A 44 -12.09 26.42 -1.94
CA PRO A 44 -11.04 25.56 -1.37
C PRO A 44 -10.08 24.97 -2.41
N GLU A 45 -10.42 25.00 -3.71
CA GLU A 45 -9.71 24.25 -4.75
C GLU A 45 -8.47 24.98 -5.29
N GLU A 46 -8.50 26.31 -5.46
CA GLU A 46 -7.34 27.06 -5.99
C GLU A 46 -6.14 27.04 -5.02
N LEU A 47 -6.38 27.27 -3.72
CA LEU A 47 -5.35 27.18 -2.68
C LEU A 47 -4.83 25.74 -2.49
N SER A 48 -5.71 24.74 -2.63
CA SER A 48 -5.31 23.33 -2.58
C SER A 48 -4.46 22.93 -3.79
N ARG A 49 -4.80 23.43 -4.97
CA ARG A 49 -4.11 23.15 -6.24
C ARG A 49 -2.75 23.82 -6.32
N GLU A 50 -2.63 25.07 -5.90
CA GLU A 50 -1.35 25.78 -5.86
C GLU A 50 -0.38 25.13 -4.86
N ALA A 51 -0.90 24.62 -3.73
CA ALA A 51 -0.14 23.80 -2.79
C ALA A 51 0.26 22.43 -3.39
N GLN A 52 -0.62 21.78 -4.15
CA GLN A 52 -0.32 20.53 -4.86
C GLN A 52 0.76 20.72 -5.94
N LEU A 53 0.71 21.81 -6.71
CA LEU A 53 1.74 22.16 -7.70
C LEU A 53 3.09 22.40 -7.04
N LYS A 54 3.14 23.18 -5.94
CA LYS A 54 4.37 23.40 -5.16
C LYS A 54 4.94 22.10 -4.60
N LEU A 55 4.10 21.20 -4.10
CA LEU A 55 4.54 19.89 -3.62
C LEU A 55 5.09 19.03 -4.77
N LEU A 56 4.41 19.03 -5.92
CA LEU A 56 4.89 18.31 -7.11
C LEU A 56 6.23 18.85 -7.61
N ASP A 57 6.41 20.16 -7.61
CA ASP A 57 7.68 20.81 -8.01
C ASP A 57 8.82 20.41 -7.06
N GLN A 58 8.58 20.42 -5.74
CA GLN A 58 9.57 19.95 -4.76
C GLN A 58 9.94 18.47 -4.99
N LEU A 59 8.95 17.59 -5.16
CA LEU A 59 9.21 16.17 -5.44
C LEU A 59 9.92 15.97 -6.78
N LEU A 60 9.55 16.73 -7.82
CA LEU A 60 10.21 16.68 -9.12
C LEU A 60 11.67 17.09 -9.02
N ASP A 61 11.98 18.14 -8.26
CA ASP A 61 13.35 18.58 -8.04
C ASP A 61 14.17 17.51 -7.30
N ASP A 62 13.64 16.93 -6.22
CA ASP A 62 14.28 15.83 -5.49
C ASP A 62 14.55 14.61 -6.39
N TYR A 63 13.55 14.18 -7.16
CA TYR A 63 13.70 13.03 -8.05
C TYR A 63 14.65 13.31 -9.23
N ARG A 64 14.66 14.54 -9.76
CA ARG A 64 15.60 14.96 -10.81
C ARG A 64 17.04 15.03 -10.27
N GLU A 65 17.24 15.44 -9.02
CA GLU A 65 18.57 15.44 -8.40
C GLU A 65 19.10 14.01 -8.24
N ARG A 66 18.30 13.10 -7.65
CA ARG A 66 18.66 11.68 -7.56
C ARG A 66 18.92 11.03 -8.91
N LEU A 67 18.12 11.37 -9.93
CA LEU A 67 18.33 10.86 -11.28
C LEU A 67 19.65 11.38 -11.88
N LYS A 68 20.04 12.63 -11.63
CA LYS A 68 21.32 13.21 -12.09
C LYS A 68 22.53 12.55 -11.44
N GLU A 69 22.42 12.09 -10.19
CA GLU A 69 23.47 11.32 -9.53
C GLU A 69 23.73 9.97 -10.23
N LEU A 70 22.67 9.34 -10.74
CA LEU A 70 22.75 8.03 -11.38
C LEU A 70 23.06 8.08 -12.88
N THR A 71 22.56 9.09 -13.61
CA THR A 71 22.78 9.20 -15.06
C THR A 71 22.75 10.62 -15.59
N LYS A 72 23.54 10.87 -16.65
CA LYS A 72 23.53 12.12 -17.42
C LYS A 72 22.61 12.05 -18.65
N SER A 73 22.24 10.84 -19.08
CA SER A 73 21.47 10.59 -20.31
C SER A 73 20.28 9.66 -20.03
N PRO A 74 19.18 10.16 -19.43
CA PRO A 74 18.04 9.31 -19.06
C PRO A 74 17.36 8.59 -20.24
N LYS A 75 17.39 9.20 -21.43
CA LYS A 75 16.78 8.67 -22.65
C LYS A 75 17.49 7.44 -23.22
N GLU A 76 18.74 7.20 -22.83
CA GLU A 76 19.55 6.08 -23.32
C GLU A 76 19.53 4.88 -22.36
N LEU A 77 18.88 5.01 -21.20
CA LEU A 77 18.89 3.98 -20.15
C LEU A 77 18.31 2.65 -20.61
N GLU A 78 17.28 2.65 -21.47
CA GLU A 78 16.68 1.43 -22.01
C GLU A 78 17.66 0.68 -22.92
N GLU A 79 18.35 1.40 -23.83
CA GLU A 79 19.37 0.81 -24.70
C GLU A 79 20.58 0.31 -23.88
N GLN A 80 20.98 1.04 -22.84
CA GLN A 80 22.02 0.61 -21.91
C GLN A 80 21.62 -0.67 -21.18
N LEU A 81 20.36 -0.76 -20.71
CA LEU A 81 19.84 -1.95 -20.04
C LEU A 81 19.88 -3.17 -20.96
N GLU A 82 19.46 -3.02 -22.23
CA GLU A 82 19.50 -4.10 -23.21
C GLU A 82 20.93 -4.60 -23.47
N LYS A 83 21.90 -3.68 -23.62
CA LYS A 83 23.32 -4.03 -23.79
C LYS A 83 23.88 -4.75 -22.57
N ILE A 84 23.51 -4.32 -21.37
CA ILE A 84 23.93 -4.97 -20.11
C ILE A 84 23.30 -6.35 -19.99
N ASP A 85 22.01 -6.51 -20.27
CA ASP A 85 21.34 -7.81 -20.22
C ASP A 85 21.85 -8.79 -21.29
N ALA A 86 22.27 -8.31 -22.47
CA ALA A 86 22.96 -9.13 -23.46
C ALA A 86 24.35 -9.57 -22.95
N SER A 87 25.13 -8.65 -22.39
CA SER A 87 26.45 -8.92 -21.82
C SER A 87 26.37 -9.91 -20.64
N LEU A 88 25.41 -9.73 -19.73
CA LEU A 88 25.16 -10.63 -18.61
C LEU A 88 24.79 -12.05 -19.07
N ARG A 89 23.96 -12.18 -20.11
CA ARG A 89 23.63 -13.50 -20.69
C ARG A 89 24.88 -14.19 -21.24
N GLN A 90 25.72 -13.46 -21.97
CA GLN A 90 26.96 -14.02 -22.51
C GLN A 90 27.94 -14.41 -21.39
N GLN A 91 28.11 -13.56 -20.37
CA GLN A 91 28.96 -13.86 -19.23
C GLN A 91 28.44 -15.00 -18.37
N ALA A 92 27.12 -15.12 -18.18
CA ALA A 92 26.52 -16.23 -17.46
C ALA A 92 26.90 -17.58 -18.10
N VAL A 93 26.86 -17.66 -19.43
CA VAL A 93 27.29 -18.86 -20.18
C VAL A 93 28.77 -19.15 -19.93
N GLN A 94 29.63 -18.13 -19.98
CA GLN A 94 31.07 -18.30 -19.72
C GLN A 94 31.35 -18.74 -18.28
N VAL A 95 30.73 -18.11 -17.29
CA VAL A 95 30.83 -18.47 -15.87
C VAL A 95 30.40 -19.92 -15.66
N ASN A 96 29.24 -20.31 -16.18
CA ASN A 96 28.73 -21.68 -16.01
C ASN A 96 29.63 -22.72 -16.68
N THR A 97 30.16 -22.40 -17.86
CA THR A 97 31.06 -23.32 -18.58
C THR A 97 32.38 -23.49 -17.83
N THR A 98 33.01 -22.39 -17.41
CA THR A 98 34.27 -22.44 -16.65
C THR A 98 34.07 -23.02 -15.23
N GLU A 99 32.90 -22.83 -14.62
CA GLU A 99 32.54 -23.51 -13.37
C GLU A 99 32.50 -25.04 -13.56
N ALA A 100 31.86 -25.52 -14.63
CA ALA A 100 31.80 -26.95 -14.94
C ALA A 100 33.21 -27.53 -15.18
N GLU A 101 34.04 -26.83 -15.95
CA GLU A 101 35.45 -27.18 -16.17
C GLU A 101 36.23 -27.25 -14.83
N PHE A 102 36.01 -26.28 -13.94
CA PHE A 102 36.62 -26.25 -12.61
C PHE A 102 36.19 -27.44 -11.75
N GLN A 103 34.89 -27.75 -11.70
CA GLN A 103 34.37 -28.85 -10.90
C GLN A 103 34.87 -30.20 -11.42
N GLU A 104 34.93 -30.39 -12.73
CA GLU A 104 35.48 -31.59 -13.36
C GLU A 104 36.98 -31.75 -13.03
N ALA A 105 37.78 -30.69 -13.23
CA ALA A 105 39.21 -30.72 -12.94
C ALA A 105 39.50 -30.92 -11.45
N ALA A 106 38.76 -30.26 -10.56
CA ALA A 106 38.86 -30.44 -9.12
C ALA A 106 38.41 -31.85 -8.69
N GLY A 107 37.41 -32.43 -9.35
CA GLY A 107 36.99 -33.82 -9.21
C GLY A 107 38.12 -34.78 -9.55
N LYS A 108 38.67 -34.68 -10.77
CA LYS A 108 39.81 -35.50 -11.23
C LYS A 108 41.02 -35.36 -10.32
N ARG A 109 41.35 -34.14 -9.86
CA ARG A 109 42.44 -33.89 -8.92
C ARG A 109 42.26 -34.64 -7.60
N ARG A 110 41.03 -34.65 -7.05
CA ARG A 110 40.71 -35.39 -5.82
C ARG A 110 40.83 -36.90 -6.02
N GLU A 111 40.32 -37.41 -7.14
CA GLU A 111 40.40 -38.83 -7.48
C GLU A 111 41.85 -39.30 -7.65
N LEU A 112 42.69 -38.53 -8.36
CA LEU A 112 44.10 -38.85 -8.54
C LEU A 112 44.88 -38.78 -7.22
N ARG A 113 44.60 -37.81 -6.34
CA ARG A 113 45.19 -37.77 -4.99
C ARG A 113 44.84 -39.02 -4.20
N LYS A 114 43.56 -39.40 -4.19
CA LYS A 114 43.09 -40.61 -3.51
C LYS A 114 43.78 -41.85 -4.05
N LYS A 115 43.80 -42.05 -5.37
CA LYS A 115 44.48 -43.18 -6.03
C LYS A 115 45.97 -43.23 -5.70
N LEU A 116 46.64 -42.07 -5.67
CA LEU A 116 48.06 -41.99 -5.34
C LEU A 116 48.31 -42.40 -3.89
N GLU A 117 47.48 -41.94 -2.96
CA GLU A 117 47.60 -42.29 -1.54
C GLU A 117 47.36 -43.79 -1.32
N GLU A 118 46.27 -44.34 -1.86
CA GLU A 118 45.97 -45.78 -1.78
C GLU A 118 47.10 -46.63 -2.40
N SER A 119 47.68 -46.16 -3.52
CA SER A 119 48.82 -46.85 -4.14
C SER A 119 50.08 -46.79 -3.27
N ARG A 120 50.34 -45.66 -2.59
CA ARG A 120 51.48 -45.50 -1.67
C ARG A 120 51.33 -46.38 -0.44
N GLU A 121 50.15 -46.36 0.18
CA GLU A 121 49.84 -47.18 1.35
C GLU A 121 50.01 -48.66 1.02
N ARG A 122 49.42 -49.13 -0.08
CA ARG A 122 49.56 -50.53 -0.50
C ARG A 122 51.01 -50.90 -0.84
N ARG A 123 51.73 -50.01 -1.52
CA ARG A 123 53.16 -50.23 -1.85
C ARG A 123 54.03 -50.33 -0.61
N ALA A 124 53.75 -49.52 0.42
CA ALA A 124 54.45 -49.56 1.70
C ALA A 124 54.10 -50.84 2.49
N GLU A 125 52.83 -51.25 2.49
CA GLU A 125 52.37 -52.50 3.10
C GLU A 125 53.05 -53.72 2.47
N VAL A 126 53.10 -53.77 1.13
CA VAL A 126 53.81 -54.81 0.37
C VAL A 126 55.30 -54.82 0.71
N GLY A 127 55.92 -53.64 0.80
CA GLY A 127 57.33 -53.51 1.23
C GLY A 127 57.57 -54.12 2.62
N ALA A 128 56.73 -53.78 3.60
CA ALA A 128 56.82 -54.34 4.95
C ALA A 128 56.57 -55.86 5.00
N MET A 129 55.66 -56.38 4.15
CA MET A 129 55.47 -57.84 4.01
C MET A 129 56.71 -58.53 3.45
N LEU A 130 57.32 -57.97 2.40
CA LEU A 130 58.54 -58.53 1.80
C LEU A 130 59.70 -58.57 2.80
N GLU A 131 59.88 -57.52 3.60
CA GLU A 131 60.90 -57.51 4.67
C GLU A 131 60.65 -58.60 5.73
N ARG A 132 59.40 -58.76 6.17
CA ARG A 132 59.02 -59.83 7.12
C ARG A 132 59.21 -61.23 6.53
N PHE A 133 58.85 -61.44 5.27
CA PHE A 133 59.02 -62.72 4.59
C PHE A 133 60.49 -63.04 4.30
N SER A 134 61.32 -62.04 4.03
CA SER A 134 62.78 -62.21 3.95
C SER A 134 63.36 -62.72 5.28
N LEU A 135 62.88 -62.20 6.42
CA LEU A 135 63.29 -62.69 7.74
C LEU A 135 62.77 -64.10 8.01
N LEU A 136 61.53 -64.41 7.63
CA LEU A 136 60.95 -65.74 7.76
C LEU A 136 61.71 -66.79 6.94
N ASP A 137 62.12 -66.47 5.71
CA ASP A 137 62.94 -67.38 4.88
C ASP A 137 64.29 -67.68 5.54
N LYS A 138 64.93 -66.68 6.13
CA LYS A 138 66.18 -66.86 6.91
C LYS A 138 65.96 -67.75 8.14
N HIS A 139 64.82 -67.61 8.82
CA HIS A 139 64.46 -68.47 9.95
C HIS A 139 64.28 -69.92 9.49
N TYR A 140 63.55 -70.16 8.41
CA TYR A 140 63.39 -71.50 7.83
C TYR A 140 64.72 -72.11 7.40
N ALA A 141 65.61 -71.33 6.78
CA ALA A 141 66.94 -71.81 6.42
C ALA A 141 67.75 -72.24 7.66
N SER A 142 67.76 -71.42 8.71
CA SER A 142 68.44 -71.74 9.97
C SER A 142 67.82 -72.95 10.68
N ASP A 143 66.51 -73.10 10.64
CA ASP A 143 65.82 -74.26 11.23
C ASP A 143 66.13 -75.54 10.48
N ILE A 144 66.15 -75.51 9.15
CA ILE A 144 66.55 -76.65 8.32
C ILE A 144 68.00 -77.04 8.65
N GLU A 145 68.94 -76.09 8.73
CA GLU A 145 70.32 -76.38 9.11
C GLU A 145 70.42 -77.04 10.49
N ARG A 146 69.69 -76.52 11.47
CA ARG A 146 69.64 -77.09 12.83
C ARG A 146 69.06 -78.51 12.83
N LEU A 147 67.97 -78.76 12.10
CA LEU A 147 67.35 -80.07 12.01
C LEU A 147 68.22 -81.07 11.24
N ARG A 148 68.93 -80.64 10.19
CA ARG A 148 69.91 -81.46 9.48
C ARG A 148 71.07 -81.87 10.38
N ALA A 149 71.56 -80.96 11.23
CA ALA A 149 72.57 -81.30 12.23
C ALA A 149 72.08 -82.37 13.24
N ILE A 150 70.80 -82.32 13.63
CA ILE A 150 70.16 -83.35 14.48
C ILE A 150 70.03 -84.67 13.72
N GLU A 151 69.61 -84.64 12.45
CA GLU A 151 69.50 -85.83 11.60
C GLU A 151 70.87 -86.51 11.40
N GLU A 152 71.89 -85.75 11.02
CA GLU A 152 73.25 -86.25 10.79
C GLU A 152 73.87 -86.77 12.10
N GLY A 153 73.78 -85.99 13.18
CA GLY A 153 74.29 -86.37 14.49
C GLY A 153 73.62 -87.62 15.03
N GLY A 154 72.29 -87.71 14.92
CA GLY A 154 71.53 -88.91 15.32
C GLY A 154 71.88 -90.13 14.47
N THR A 155 72.00 -89.97 13.15
CA THR A 155 72.36 -91.07 12.24
C THR A 155 73.77 -91.60 12.56
N LEU A 156 74.75 -90.72 12.73
CA LEU A 156 76.12 -91.10 13.10
C LEU A 156 76.18 -91.75 14.49
N PHE A 157 75.43 -91.22 15.44
CA PHE A 157 75.35 -91.79 16.79
C PHE A 157 74.75 -93.20 16.78
N ASN A 158 73.73 -93.44 15.96
CA ASN A 158 73.15 -94.79 15.81
C ASN A 158 74.16 -95.78 15.20
N VAL A 159 74.98 -95.34 14.24
CA VAL A 159 76.05 -96.18 13.64
C VAL A 159 77.15 -96.55 14.64
N LEU A 160 77.48 -95.66 15.59
CA LEU A 160 78.49 -95.95 16.62
C LEU A 160 78.09 -97.10 17.55
N GLY A 161 76.79 -97.39 17.67
CA GLY A 161 76.25 -98.48 18.48
C GLY A 161 76.52 -98.33 19.98
N SER A 162 76.10 -99.32 20.77
CA SER A 162 76.36 -99.35 22.21
C SER A 162 77.79 -99.80 22.49
N GLY A 163 78.64 -98.89 22.97
CA GLY A 163 80.03 -99.16 23.33
C GLY A 163 80.30 -99.04 24.84
N TYR A 164 81.50 -99.44 25.25
CA TYR A 164 82.00 -99.16 26.59
C TYR A 164 82.05 -97.64 26.82
N CYS A 165 81.70 -97.19 28.03
CA CYS A 165 81.78 -95.77 28.35
C CYS A 165 83.23 -95.27 28.18
N PRO A 166 83.49 -94.25 27.34
CA PRO A 166 84.85 -93.78 27.07
C PRO A 166 85.51 -93.09 28.28
N LEU A 167 84.72 -92.76 29.31
CA LEU A 167 85.21 -92.10 30.52
C LEU A 167 85.54 -93.08 31.64
N CYS A 168 84.70 -94.09 31.89
CA CYS A 168 84.85 -95.02 33.01
C CYS A 168 85.02 -96.49 32.62
N GLY A 169 84.89 -96.82 31.32
CA GLY A 169 85.01 -98.19 30.82
C GLY A 169 83.85 -99.12 31.20
N ALA A 170 82.71 -98.60 31.67
CA ALA A 170 81.54 -99.41 31.98
C ALA A 170 80.89 -100.01 30.71
N GLU A 171 80.52 -101.30 30.78
CA GLU A 171 79.74 -101.97 29.72
C GLU A 171 78.34 -101.37 29.56
N PRO A 172 77.75 -101.42 28.35
CA PRO A 172 76.41 -100.90 28.08
C PRO A 172 75.32 -101.39 29.03
N THR A 173 75.43 -102.64 29.49
CA THR A 173 74.51 -103.29 30.44
C THR A 173 74.47 -102.60 31.81
N HIS A 174 75.47 -101.80 32.14
CA HIS A 174 75.58 -101.04 33.38
C HIS A 174 75.22 -99.56 33.21
N HIS A 175 74.86 -99.13 31.98
CA HIS A 175 74.38 -97.78 31.73
C HIS A 175 72.90 -97.73 32.18
N ARG A 176 72.60 -96.95 33.22
CA ARG A 176 71.23 -96.80 33.70
C ARG A 176 70.44 -95.92 32.73
N THR A 177 69.49 -96.52 32.01
CA THR A 177 68.51 -95.84 31.15
C THR A 177 67.19 -95.50 31.88
N ASP A 178 67.21 -95.40 33.21
CA ASP A 178 66.04 -94.96 33.99
C ASP A 178 66.13 -93.43 34.12
N ALA A 179 65.15 -92.57 33.82
CA ALA A 179 63.78 -92.68 33.37
C ALA A 179 63.43 -91.34 32.67
N GLU A 180 62.44 -91.33 31.75
CA GLU A 180 61.92 -90.21 30.92
C GLU A 180 62.38 -90.13 29.46
N CYS A 181 63.59 -90.59 29.10
CA CYS A 181 64.03 -90.62 27.70
C CYS A 181 64.32 -92.06 27.28
N ASN A 182 63.49 -92.60 26.38
CA ASN A 182 63.67 -93.92 25.76
C ASN A 182 64.87 -93.99 24.81
N GLY A 183 65.59 -92.88 24.60
CA GLY A 183 66.81 -92.84 23.79
C GLY A 183 66.58 -93.25 22.32
N ASP A 184 65.33 -93.15 21.85
CA ASP A 184 64.94 -93.57 20.50
C ASP A 184 65.44 -92.55 19.47
N ILE A 185 66.72 -92.68 19.15
CA ILE A 185 67.42 -91.83 18.19
C ILE A 185 66.77 -91.96 16.81
N ASP A 186 66.28 -93.14 16.44
CA ASP A 186 65.61 -93.36 15.16
C ASP A 186 64.31 -92.56 15.07
N ALA A 187 63.51 -92.51 16.14
CA ALA A 187 62.31 -91.67 16.19
C ALA A 187 62.65 -90.16 16.09
N VAL A 188 63.72 -89.71 16.75
CA VAL A 188 64.17 -88.30 16.67
C VAL A 188 64.66 -87.95 15.26
N VAL A 189 65.44 -88.83 14.63
CA VAL A 189 65.91 -88.67 13.25
C VAL A 189 64.73 -88.65 12.27
N GLN A 190 63.75 -89.54 12.43
CA GLN A 190 62.54 -89.54 11.60
C GLN A 190 61.72 -88.27 11.78
N ALA A 191 61.53 -87.80 13.02
CA ALA A 191 60.82 -86.55 13.30
C ALA A 191 61.54 -85.35 12.68
N ALA A 192 62.89 -85.29 12.77
CA ALA A 192 63.69 -84.24 12.15
C ALA A 192 63.52 -84.23 10.63
N ARG A 193 63.57 -85.40 9.97
CA ARG A 193 63.32 -85.53 8.51
C ARG A 193 61.93 -85.02 8.10
N GLN A 194 60.90 -85.39 8.86
CA GLN A 194 59.53 -84.95 8.56
C GLN A 194 59.35 -83.44 8.75
N GLU A 195 59.95 -82.86 9.80
CA GLU A 195 59.89 -81.41 10.02
C GLU A 195 60.70 -80.64 8.96
N ILE A 196 61.87 -81.16 8.52
CA ILE A 196 62.61 -80.60 7.37
C ILE A 196 61.72 -80.56 6.13
N TYR A 197 61.11 -81.69 5.77
CA TYR A 197 60.22 -81.79 4.61
C TYR A 197 59.07 -80.77 4.68
N LYS A 198 58.44 -80.65 5.86
CA LYS A 198 57.37 -79.67 6.10
C LYS A 198 57.86 -78.23 5.95
N ILE A 199 59.02 -77.87 6.50
CA ILE A 199 59.59 -76.52 6.39
C ILE A 199 59.96 -76.23 4.92
N GLU A 200 60.50 -77.19 4.18
CA GLU A 200 60.81 -77.03 2.75
C GLU A 200 59.55 -76.74 1.92
N VAL A 201 58.42 -77.40 2.21
CA VAL A 201 57.12 -77.08 1.59
C VAL A 201 56.67 -75.66 1.93
N LEU A 202 56.67 -75.28 3.21
CA LEU A 202 56.31 -73.92 3.65
C LEU A 202 57.19 -72.85 3.00
N ARG A 203 58.49 -73.14 2.83
CA ARG A 203 59.45 -72.25 2.19
C ARG A 203 59.17 -72.08 0.68
N ALA A 204 58.74 -73.14 0.00
CA ALA A 204 58.32 -73.05 -1.40
C ALA A 204 57.05 -72.21 -1.58
N GLU A 205 56.07 -72.36 -0.69
CA GLU A 205 54.85 -71.53 -0.66
C GLU A 205 55.17 -70.05 -0.36
N LEU A 206 56.09 -69.81 0.58
CA LEU A 206 56.59 -68.48 0.89
C LEU A 206 57.23 -67.82 -0.34
N ALA A 207 58.09 -68.54 -1.07
CA ALA A 207 58.74 -68.05 -2.28
C ALA A 207 57.72 -67.66 -3.38
N ALA A 208 56.67 -68.46 -3.57
CA ALA A 208 55.60 -68.12 -4.50
C ALA A 208 54.85 -66.83 -4.09
N THR A 209 54.61 -66.66 -2.79
CA THR A 209 53.97 -65.46 -2.23
C THR A 209 54.85 -64.22 -2.41
N VAL A 210 56.15 -64.33 -2.12
CA VAL A 210 57.14 -63.26 -2.34
C VAL A 210 57.16 -62.83 -3.79
N HIS A 211 57.22 -63.77 -4.75
CA HIS A 211 57.21 -63.44 -6.19
C HIS A 211 55.93 -62.69 -6.61
N SER A 212 54.78 -63.04 -6.03
CA SER A 212 53.52 -62.32 -6.27
C SER A 212 53.58 -60.89 -5.75
N LEU A 213 54.10 -60.68 -4.53
CA LEU A 213 54.24 -59.37 -3.90
C LEU A 213 55.29 -58.49 -4.62
N GLU A 214 56.41 -59.05 -5.07
CA GLU A 214 57.41 -58.34 -5.86
C GLU A 214 56.83 -57.85 -7.19
N ARG A 215 56.00 -58.67 -7.85
CA ARG A 215 55.28 -58.27 -9.07
C ARG A 215 54.28 -57.15 -8.79
N GLU A 216 53.54 -57.25 -7.69
CA GLU A 216 52.61 -56.20 -7.26
C GLU A 216 53.35 -54.88 -6.99
N SER A 217 54.44 -54.93 -6.23
CA SER A 217 55.34 -53.80 -5.97
C SER A 217 55.86 -53.17 -7.26
N GLY A 218 56.38 -53.96 -8.19
CA GLY A 218 56.88 -53.48 -9.47
C GLY A 218 55.80 -52.84 -10.35
N ASN A 219 54.55 -53.29 -10.23
CA ASN A 219 53.42 -52.64 -10.92
C ASN A 219 53.11 -51.26 -10.35
N PHE A 220 53.15 -51.09 -9.02
CA PHE A 220 52.99 -49.78 -8.39
C PHE A 220 54.13 -48.83 -8.76
N ASP A 221 55.38 -49.30 -8.70
CA ASP A 221 56.57 -48.49 -9.04
C ASP A 221 56.53 -47.99 -10.50
N ARG A 222 55.90 -48.74 -11.41
CA ARG A 222 55.68 -48.33 -12.81
C ARG A 222 54.51 -47.35 -13.01
N LYS A 223 53.42 -47.51 -12.26
CA LYS A 223 52.18 -46.73 -12.47
C LYS A 223 52.16 -45.41 -11.70
N MET A 224 52.71 -45.38 -10.49
CA MET A 224 52.68 -44.21 -9.62
C MET A 224 53.31 -42.95 -10.25
N PRO A 225 54.43 -43.01 -10.99
CA PRO A 225 55.00 -41.83 -11.63
C PRO A 225 54.03 -41.13 -12.59
N ASN A 226 53.24 -41.90 -13.36
CA ASN A 226 52.24 -41.35 -14.28
C ASN A 226 51.13 -40.62 -13.51
N VAL A 227 50.63 -41.23 -12.42
CA VAL A 227 49.59 -40.62 -11.56
C VAL A 227 50.12 -39.33 -10.93
N VAL A 228 51.38 -39.29 -10.50
CA VAL A 228 52.03 -38.09 -9.96
C VAL A 228 52.12 -36.99 -11.02
N GLN A 229 52.53 -37.32 -12.24
CA GLN A 229 52.64 -36.37 -13.33
C GLN A 229 51.27 -35.81 -13.76
N GLU A 230 50.26 -36.68 -13.90
CA GLU A 230 48.89 -36.27 -14.17
C GLU A 230 48.35 -35.36 -13.06
N LEU A 231 48.56 -35.72 -11.80
CA LEU A 231 48.14 -34.92 -10.66
C LEU A 231 48.80 -33.53 -10.65
N ALA A 232 50.10 -33.46 -10.96
CA ALA A 232 50.82 -32.19 -11.06
C ALA A 232 50.25 -31.31 -12.18
N SER A 233 50.02 -31.90 -13.37
CA SER A 233 49.46 -31.17 -14.52
C SER A 233 48.07 -30.60 -14.24
N ILE A 234 47.18 -31.39 -13.64
CA ILE A 234 45.83 -30.94 -13.30
C ILE A 234 45.86 -29.93 -12.17
N SER A 235 46.75 -30.09 -11.18
CA SER A 235 46.87 -29.13 -10.09
C SER A 235 47.32 -27.75 -10.60
N SER A 236 48.33 -27.71 -11.48
CA SER A 236 48.77 -26.48 -12.13
C SER A 236 47.67 -25.87 -13.01
N ALA A 237 46.98 -26.66 -13.83
CA ALA A 237 45.86 -26.16 -14.64
C ALA A 237 44.73 -25.55 -13.79
N VAL A 238 44.39 -26.18 -12.65
CA VAL A 238 43.37 -25.66 -11.73
C VAL A 238 43.82 -24.36 -11.07
N GLU A 239 45.06 -24.29 -10.58
CA GLU A 239 45.57 -23.16 -9.78
C GLU A 239 45.98 -21.95 -10.62
N GLU A 240 46.57 -22.18 -11.80
CA GLU A 240 47.15 -21.12 -12.63
C GLU A 240 46.19 -20.60 -13.70
N LEU A 241 45.26 -21.44 -14.18
CA LEU A 241 44.40 -21.10 -15.32
C LEU A 241 42.92 -21.04 -14.95
N ILE A 242 42.36 -22.13 -14.43
CA ILE A 242 40.91 -22.25 -14.28
C ILE A 242 40.40 -21.40 -13.11
N ALA A 243 41.01 -21.50 -11.93
CA ALA A 243 40.55 -20.75 -10.76
C ALA A 243 40.68 -19.22 -10.94
N PRO A 244 41.80 -18.67 -11.46
CA PRO A 244 41.90 -17.24 -11.73
C PRO A 244 40.88 -16.77 -12.77
N LYS A 245 40.70 -17.51 -13.87
CA LYS A 245 39.72 -17.19 -14.92
C LYS A 245 38.28 -17.19 -14.37
N LEU A 246 37.94 -18.18 -13.54
CA LEU A 246 36.61 -18.23 -12.92
C LEU A 246 36.40 -17.05 -11.97
N SER A 247 37.41 -16.69 -11.19
CA SER A 247 37.37 -15.53 -10.28
C SER A 247 37.15 -14.22 -11.04
N THR A 248 37.89 -13.99 -12.13
CA THR A 248 37.72 -12.78 -12.95
C THR A 248 36.35 -12.71 -13.64
N LEU A 249 35.86 -13.83 -14.16
CA LEU A 249 34.53 -13.92 -14.76
C LEU A 249 33.41 -13.66 -13.74
N ARG A 250 33.50 -14.25 -12.54
CA ARG A 250 32.53 -14.01 -11.45
C ARG A 250 32.52 -12.56 -11.00
N LYS A 251 33.69 -11.94 -10.87
CA LYS A 251 33.81 -10.52 -10.52
C LYS A 251 33.17 -9.65 -11.59
N SER A 252 33.52 -9.87 -12.87
CA SER A 252 32.93 -9.10 -13.97
C SER A 252 31.41 -9.27 -14.04
N TYR A 253 30.90 -10.49 -13.84
CA TYR A 253 29.46 -10.74 -13.78
C TYR A 253 28.77 -9.97 -12.66
N SER A 254 29.39 -9.92 -11.46
CA SER A 254 28.91 -9.11 -10.34
C SER A 254 28.87 -7.62 -10.71
N ASP A 255 29.96 -7.10 -11.29
CA ASP A 255 30.05 -5.68 -11.69
C ASP A 255 28.93 -5.31 -12.70
N PHE A 256 28.64 -6.19 -13.67
CA PHE A 256 27.52 -5.98 -14.61
C PHE A 256 26.14 -6.12 -13.94
N ALA A 257 25.99 -7.00 -12.96
CA ALA A 257 24.74 -7.17 -12.23
C ALA A 257 24.43 -5.95 -11.36
N ASP A 258 25.45 -5.39 -10.70
CA ASP A 258 25.37 -4.15 -9.93
C ASP A 258 25.03 -2.99 -10.86
N LYS A 259 25.72 -2.88 -12.01
CA LYS A 259 25.40 -1.84 -13.00
C LYS A 259 23.98 -1.96 -13.56
N ARG A 260 23.48 -3.19 -13.75
CA ARG A 260 22.08 -3.41 -14.14
C ARG A 260 21.11 -2.90 -13.07
N ALA A 261 21.41 -3.10 -11.79
CA ALA A 261 20.58 -2.61 -10.70
C ALA A 261 20.52 -1.08 -10.71
N GLU A 262 21.67 -0.40 -10.84
CA GLU A 262 21.74 1.06 -10.96
C GLU A 262 20.93 1.59 -12.15
N VAL A 263 21.04 0.95 -13.32
CA VAL A 263 20.29 1.37 -14.53
C VAL A 263 18.78 1.16 -14.35
N ARG A 264 18.36 0.07 -13.69
CA ARG A 264 16.93 -0.17 -13.39
C ARG A 264 16.38 0.83 -12.39
N GLU A 265 17.16 1.21 -11.38
CA GLU A 265 16.80 2.26 -10.44
C GLU A 265 16.63 3.60 -11.17
N ALA A 266 17.61 3.97 -12.01
CA ALA A 266 17.53 5.18 -12.83
C ALA A 266 16.31 5.17 -13.77
N LEU A 267 15.96 4.04 -14.37
CA LEU A 267 14.74 3.89 -15.18
C LEU A 267 13.47 4.11 -14.35
N GLY A 268 13.41 3.54 -13.14
CA GLY A 268 12.29 3.73 -12.22
C GLY A 268 12.11 5.19 -11.81
N LEU A 269 13.20 5.88 -11.48
CA LEU A 269 13.20 7.32 -11.20
C LEU A 269 12.78 8.13 -12.42
N TYR A 270 13.30 7.80 -13.61
CA TYR A 270 12.94 8.50 -14.85
C TYR A 270 11.46 8.36 -15.18
N ALA A 271 10.89 7.16 -15.05
CA ALA A 271 9.45 6.93 -15.23
C ALA A 271 8.62 7.71 -14.20
N THR A 272 9.08 7.79 -12.95
CA THR A 272 8.42 8.58 -11.89
C THR A 272 8.44 10.07 -12.23
N VAL A 273 9.57 10.60 -12.70
CA VAL A 273 9.68 12.01 -13.15
C VAL A 273 8.71 12.28 -14.30
N GLN A 274 8.65 11.39 -15.31
CA GLN A 274 7.71 11.54 -16.44
C GLN A 274 6.23 11.51 -16.00
N ASP A 275 5.86 10.64 -15.06
CA ASP A 275 4.49 10.59 -14.51
C ASP A 275 4.14 11.86 -13.75
N MET A 276 5.07 12.36 -12.91
CA MET A 276 4.86 13.60 -12.16
C MET A 276 4.80 14.82 -13.08
N GLU A 277 5.64 14.89 -14.12
CA GLU A 277 5.56 15.95 -15.15
C GLU A 277 4.21 15.93 -15.87
N ARG A 278 3.66 14.74 -16.17
CA ARG A 278 2.32 14.60 -16.76
C ARG A 278 1.23 15.10 -15.82
N ARG A 279 1.24 14.66 -14.55
CA ARG A 279 0.28 15.11 -13.53
C ARG A 279 0.34 16.62 -13.30
N ARG A 280 1.55 17.19 -13.30
CA ARG A 280 1.76 18.65 -13.23
C ARG A 280 1.10 19.36 -14.41
N ALA A 281 1.33 18.87 -15.63
CA ALA A 281 0.74 19.45 -16.84
C ALA A 281 -0.80 19.33 -16.86
N ASP A 282 -1.38 18.23 -16.36
CA ASP A 282 -2.83 18.07 -16.24
C ASP A 282 -3.42 19.03 -15.19
N LEU A 283 -2.73 19.20 -14.06
CA LEU A 283 -3.04 20.20 -13.03
C LEU A 283 -2.82 21.64 -13.51
N GLU A 284 -2.01 21.91 -14.54
CA GLU A 284 -1.93 23.24 -15.15
C GLU A 284 -3.07 23.45 -16.17
N LYS A 285 -3.38 22.45 -17.00
CA LYS A 285 -4.44 22.55 -18.03
C LYS A 285 -5.85 22.74 -17.48
N GLY A 286 -6.20 22.06 -16.39
CA GLY A 286 -7.52 22.29 -15.78
C GLY A 286 -7.70 23.72 -15.23
N ALA A 287 -6.64 24.54 -15.12
CA ALA A 287 -6.72 25.93 -14.67
C ALA A 287 -7.13 26.87 -15.81
N ASP A 288 -6.86 26.48 -17.06
CA ASP A 288 -7.28 27.21 -18.25
C ASP A 288 -8.72 26.87 -18.66
N ASP A 289 -9.15 25.61 -18.50
CA ASP A 289 -10.55 25.20 -18.76
C ASP A 289 -11.54 25.74 -17.70
N GLU A 290 -11.11 25.93 -16.45
CA GLU A 290 -11.97 26.47 -15.38
C GLU A 290 -12.21 27.99 -15.47
N LYS A 291 -11.33 28.75 -16.14
CA LYS A 291 -11.51 30.20 -16.36
C LYS A 291 -12.61 30.53 -17.37
N ALA A 292 -12.99 29.57 -18.24
CA ALA A 292 -14.03 29.77 -19.25
C ALA A 292 -15.47 29.52 -18.73
N GLY A 293 -15.64 28.90 -17.56
CA GLY A 293 -16.94 28.47 -17.04
C GLY A 293 -17.52 29.36 -15.95
N THR A 294 -17.63 30.68 -16.13
CA THR A 294 -18.32 31.54 -15.16
C THR A 294 -19.80 31.65 -15.52
N LEU A 295 -20.61 30.70 -15.06
CA LEU A 295 -22.06 30.71 -15.25
C LEU A 295 -22.76 31.36 -14.04
N THR A 296 -23.39 32.48 -14.36
CA THR A 296 -24.46 33.24 -13.69
C THR A 296 -25.09 32.63 -12.45
N ASN A 297 -24.95 33.33 -11.32
CA ASN A 297 -25.88 33.23 -10.18
C ASN A 297 -27.32 33.41 -10.69
N ALA A 298 -28.19 32.44 -10.40
CA ALA A 298 -29.59 32.45 -10.80
C ALA A 298 -30.43 33.40 -9.91
N ASP A 299 -30.14 34.70 -9.97
CA ASP A 299 -30.96 35.74 -9.34
C ASP A 299 -32.34 35.87 -10.02
N ILE A 300 -33.32 36.44 -9.29
CA ILE A 300 -34.65 36.75 -9.83
C ILE A 300 -34.47 37.74 -10.99
N PRO A 301 -35.02 37.47 -12.19
CA PRO A 301 -34.87 38.38 -13.32
C PRO A 301 -35.33 39.80 -12.95
N THR A 302 -34.49 40.79 -13.21
CA THR A 302 -34.72 42.20 -12.82
C THR A 302 -36.07 42.73 -13.33
N THR A 303 -36.53 42.26 -14.48
CA THR A 303 -37.83 42.60 -15.06
C THR A 303 -39.02 42.07 -14.25
N VAL A 304 -38.89 40.88 -13.67
CA VAL A 304 -39.91 40.26 -12.82
C VAL A 304 -39.95 40.94 -11.46
N ALA A 305 -38.78 41.18 -10.86
CA ALA A 305 -38.65 41.91 -9.59
C ALA A 305 -39.21 43.34 -9.70
N HIS A 306 -38.94 44.04 -10.81
CA HIS A 306 -39.51 45.36 -11.07
C HIS A 306 -41.03 45.32 -11.22
N GLY A 307 -41.57 44.32 -11.93
CA GLY A 307 -43.03 44.15 -12.07
C GLY A 307 -43.73 43.90 -10.74
N PHE A 308 -43.12 43.10 -9.86
CA PHE A 308 -43.62 42.88 -8.50
C PHE A 308 -43.60 44.17 -7.68
N ALA A 309 -42.48 44.91 -7.71
CA ALA A 309 -42.35 46.16 -6.98
C ALA A 309 -43.39 47.22 -7.43
N LYS A 310 -43.66 47.34 -8.74
CA LYS A 310 -44.72 48.21 -9.26
C LYS A 310 -46.13 47.79 -8.84
N THR A 311 -46.36 46.49 -8.60
CA THR A 311 -47.63 46.02 -8.04
C THR A 311 -47.80 46.49 -6.60
N VAL A 312 -46.74 46.39 -5.79
CA VAL A 312 -46.75 46.91 -4.41
C VAL A 312 -46.89 48.43 -4.38
N GLU A 313 -46.22 49.15 -5.30
CA GLU A 313 -46.36 50.61 -5.46
C GLU A 313 -47.81 51.00 -5.70
N SER A 314 -48.50 50.34 -6.64
CA SER A 314 -49.91 50.61 -6.92
C SER A 314 -50.81 50.40 -5.70
N ILE A 315 -50.51 49.41 -4.85
CA ILE A 315 -51.26 49.15 -3.62
C ILE A 315 -51.01 50.27 -2.61
N LEU A 316 -49.75 50.64 -2.37
CA LEU A 316 -49.37 51.70 -1.43
C LEU A 316 -49.91 53.07 -1.87
N THR A 317 -49.87 53.39 -3.17
CA THR A 317 -50.51 54.59 -3.72
C THR A 317 -52.03 54.56 -3.53
N GLY A 318 -52.67 53.42 -3.78
CA GLY A 318 -54.11 53.24 -3.56
C GLY A 318 -54.53 53.37 -2.10
N TRP A 319 -53.62 53.05 -1.17
CA TRP A 319 -53.80 53.25 0.27
C TRP A 319 -53.44 54.65 0.76
N HIS A 320 -53.00 55.56 -0.13
CA HIS A 320 -52.46 56.86 0.25
C HIS A 320 -51.36 56.77 1.33
N PHE A 321 -50.44 55.82 1.17
CA PHE A 321 -49.31 55.67 2.08
C PHE A 321 -48.47 56.97 2.11
N PRO A 322 -48.09 57.48 3.31
CA PRO A 322 -47.25 58.67 3.43
C PRO A 322 -45.93 58.48 2.68
N GLU A 323 -45.48 59.50 1.95
CA GLU A 323 -44.26 59.42 1.11
C GLU A 323 -44.28 58.27 0.07
N ALA A 324 -45.46 57.93 -0.48
CA ALA A 324 -45.55 56.97 -1.60
C ALA A 324 -44.78 57.49 -2.83
N GLY A 325 -43.52 57.08 -2.95
CA GLY A 325 -42.66 57.28 -4.12
C GLY A 325 -42.42 55.97 -4.88
N ASP A 326 -41.40 55.96 -5.74
CA ASP A 326 -41.02 54.75 -6.47
C ASP A 326 -40.66 53.60 -5.54
N VAL A 327 -41.20 52.41 -5.83
CA VAL A 327 -40.87 51.17 -5.12
C VAL A 327 -40.04 50.26 -6.02
N TYR A 328 -38.92 49.77 -5.50
CA TYR A 328 -38.13 48.72 -6.15
C TYR A 328 -37.75 47.63 -5.17
N PHE A 329 -37.51 46.43 -5.70
CA PHE A 329 -37.03 45.30 -4.92
C PHE A 329 -35.51 45.25 -4.98
N ASP A 330 -34.85 45.36 -3.83
CA ASP A 330 -33.40 45.24 -3.76
C ASP A 330 -33.00 43.77 -3.64
N SER A 331 -32.36 43.24 -4.70
CA SER A 331 -31.83 41.87 -4.74
C SER A 331 -30.83 41.55 -3.62
N LYS A 332 -30.09 42.54 -3.08
CA LYS A 332 -29.08 42.32 -2.05
C LYS A 332 -29.69 42.15 -0.66
N THR A 333 -30.55 43.08 -0.26
CA THR A 333 -31.27 43.01 1.02
C THR A 333 -32.49 42.11 0.97
N ARG A 334 -32.94 41.72 -0.24
CA ARG A 334 -34.11 40.90 -0.53
C ARG A 334 -35.39 41.48 0.08
N ASP A 335 -35.51 42.79 0.07
CA ASP A 335 -36.63 43.55 0.62
C ASP A 335 -37.00 44.72 -0.31
N LEU A 336 -38.10 45.40 0.00
CA LEU A 336 -38.54 46.60 -0.72
C LEU A 336 -37.78 47.84 -0.25
N VAL A 337 -37.48 48.69 -1.22
CA VAL A 337 -37.05 50.08 -1.00
C VAL A 337 -38.16 50.98 -1.52
N ILE A 338 -38.68 51.86 -0.65
CA ILE A 338 -39.83 52.73 -0.90
C ILE A 338 -39.35 54.17 -0.82
N ALA A 339 -39.51 54.95 -1.90
CA ALA A 339 -39.05 56.34 -1.97
C ALA A 339 -37.55 56.51 -1.59
N GLY A 340 -36.72 55.52 -1.94
CA GLY A 340 -35.29 55.51 -1.64
C GLY A 340 -34.92 55.10 -0.20
N LYS A 341 -35.90 54.85 0.68
CA LYS A 341 -35.69 54.35 2.05
C LYS A 341 -35.95 52.84 2.12
N SER A 342 -35.07 52.09 2.78
CA SER A 342 -35.27 50.65 3.04
C SER A 342 -36.51 50.43 3.91
N ARG A 343 -37.32 49.40 3.64
CA ARG A 343 -38.49 49.05 4.48
C ARG A 343 -38.12 48.93 5.96
N SER A 344 -36.94 48.38 6.26
CA SER A 344 -36.43 48.20 7.63
C SER A 344 -36.23 49.50 8.42
N ALA A 345 -36.10 50.64 7.73
CA ALA A 345 -35.87 51.95 8.34
C ALA A 345 -37.15 52.65 8.84
N PHE A 346 -38.34 52.18 8.43
CA PHE A 346 -39.61 52.76 8.86
C PHE A 346 -39.98 52.35 10.31
N GLY A 347 -40.79 53.15 11.00
CA GLY A 347 -41.30 52.82 12.34
C GLY A 347 -42.11 51.52 12.36
N LYS A 348 -42.35 50.96 13.56
CA LYS A 348 -43.05 49.66 13.72
C LYS A 348 -44.40 49.62 12.99
N GLY A 349 -45.12 50.74 12.97
CA GLY A 349 -46.40 50.88 12.29
C GLY A 349 -46.34 50.86 10.77
N LEU A 350 -45.52 51.74 10.21
CA LEU A 350 -45.27 51.78 8.76
C LEU A 350 -44.64 50.46 8.26
N ARG A 351 -43.90 49.74 9.10
CA ARG A 351 -43.40 48.38 8.77
C ARG A 351 -44.52 47.33 8.69
N ALA A 352 -45.50 47.37 9.59
CA ALA A 352 -46.62 46.45 9.55
C ALA A 352 -47.44 46.60 8.26
N ILE A 353 -47.75 47.84 7.89
CA ILE A 353 -48.53 48.11 6.67
C ILE A 353 -47.73 47.83 5.39
N THR A 354 -46.43 48.13 5.35
CA THR A 354 -45.60 47.81 4.17
C THR A 354 -45.37 46.31 4.02
N HIS A 355 -45.34 45.55 5.12
CA HIS A 355 -45.35 44.08 5.08
C HIS A 355 -46.72 43.54 4.59
N ALA A 356 -47.83 44.16 4.99
CA ALA A 356 -49.15 43.82 4.46
C ALA A 356 -49.22 44.11 2.94
N ALA A 357 -48.68 45.24 2.49
CA ALA A 357 -48.58 45.60 1.08
C ALA A 357 -47.69 44.63 0.29
N PHE A 358 -46.57 44.18 0.87
CA PHE A 358 -45.73 43.14 0.27
C PHE A 358 -46.52 41.83 0.07
N THR A 359 -47.24 41.40 1.10
CA THR A 359 -47.98 40.13 1.09
C THR A 359 -49.14 40.17 0.10
N LEU A 360 -49.93 41.24 0.12
CA LEU A 360 -51.03 41.46 -0.82
C LEU A 360 -50.53 41.72 -2.23
N GLY A 361 -49.40 42.40 -2.39
CA GLY A 361 -48.75 42.62 -3.68
C GLY A 361 -48.23 41.32 -4.29
N LEU A 362 -47.69 40.42 -3.46
CA LEU A 362 -47.25 39.10 -3.94
C LEU A 362 -48.45 38.29 -4.40
N PHE A 363 -49.53 38.29 -3.62
CA PHE A 363 -50.79 37.66 -3.97
C PHE A 363 -51.39 38.21 -5.28
N ALA A 364 -51.49 39.53 -5.40
CA ALA A 364 -52.02 40.19 -6.60
C ALA A 364 -51.13 39.93 -7.84
N PHE A 365 -49.81 39.98 -7.67
CA PHE A 365 -48.85 39.74 -8.75
C PHE A 365 -48.92 38.29 -9.26
N CYS A 366 -48.94 37.31 -8.35
CA CYS A 366 -49.02 35.91 -8.74
C CYS A 366 -50.31 35.61 -9.49
N ARG A 367 -51.41 36.19 -9.01
CA ARG A 367 -52.73 36.03 -9.63
C ARG A 367 -52.80 36.64 -11.03
N ALA A 368 -52.29 37.87 -11.21
CA ALA A 368 -52.26 38.53 -12.52
C ALA A 368 -51.44 37.75 -13.56
N ARG A 369 -50.43 37.00 -13.12
CA ARG A 369 -49.54 36.21 -13.99
C ARG A 369 -49.86 34.70 -14.01
N GLN A 370 -50.89 34.26 -13.30
CA GLN A 370 -51.26 32.85 -13.15
C GLN A 370 -50.10 31.96 -12.67
N THR A 371 -49.23 32.50 -11.80
CA THR A 371 -48.16 31.73 -11.16
C THR A 371 -48.69 31.05 -9.88
N PRO A 372 -47.99 30.03 -9.36
CA PRO A 372 -48.45 29.29 -8.18
C PRO A 372 -48.69 30.23 -6.99
N HIS A 373 -49.85 30.11 -6.33
CA HIS A 373 -50.14 30.80 -5.06
C HIS A 373 -51.20 30.02 -4.27
N THR A 374 -51.31 30.27 -2.96
CA THR A 374 -52.16 29.51 -2.02
C THR A 374 -53.66 29.82 -2.08
N GLY A 375 -54.11 30.75 -2.94
CA GLY A 375 -55.52 31.15 -3.03
C GLY A 375 -56.03 32.09 -1.93
N PHE A 376 -55.35 32.19 -0.79
CA PHE A 376 -55.75 33.04 0.33
C PHE A 376 -54.56 33.71 1.04
N VAL A 377 -54.83 34.81 1.75
CA VAL A 377 -53.86 35.56 2.55
C VAL A 377 -54.40 35.75 3.98
N VAL A 378 -53.54 35.63 4.99
CA VAL A 378 -53.84 35.95 6.38
C VAL A 378 -52.95 37.11 6.82
N LEU A 379 -53.54 38.16 7.36
CA LEU A 379 -52.85 39.33 7.91
C LEU A 379 -53.15 39.41 9.41
N ASP A 380 -52.10 39.39 10.22
CA ASP A 380 -52.20 39.56 11.67
C ASP A 380 -51.76 40.97 12.04
N SER A 381 -52.72 41.77 12.49
CA SER A 381 -52.61 43.14 12.97
C SER A 381 -51.85 44.10 12.03
N PRO A 382 -52.20 44.19 10.73
CA PRO A 382 -51.54 45.10 9.78
C PRO A 382 -51.66 46.59 10.14
N LEU A 383 -52.61 46.98 11.00
CA LEU A 383 -52.91 48.37 11.37
C LEU A 383 -52.63 48.67 12.86
N LEU A 384 -51.90 47.80 13.58
CA LEU A 384 -51.70 47.89 15.04
C LEU A 384 -51.19 49.25 15.55
N ALA A 385 -50.40 49.97 14.76
CA ALA A 385 -49.77 51.24 15.18
C ALA A 385 -50.65 52.48 14.99
N TYR A 386 -51.91 52.32 14.58
CA TYR A 386 -52.79 53.45 14.32
C TYR A 386 -53.33 54.13 15.59
N ARG A 387 -52.97 53.68 16.81
CA ARG A 387 -53.56 54.27 18.03
C ARG A 387 -52.67 54.63 19.23
N GLU A 388 -51.36 54.38 19.29
CA GLU A 388 -50.53 54.89 20.38
C GLU A 388 -49.09 55.23 19.91
N PRO A 389 -48.64 56.50 19.97
CA PRO A 389 -47.27 56.86 19.62
C PRO A 389 -46.31 56.69 20.81
N ASP A 390 -45.23 55.95 20.60
CA ASP A 390 -44.00 56.01 21.42
C ASP A 390 -42.90 56.85 20.73
N GLY A 391 -43.27 57.80 19.87
CA GLY A 391 -42.30 58.68 19.20
C GLY A 391 -42.94 59.69 18.24
N THR A 392 -42.24 60.80 18.00
CA THR A 392 -42.70 61.95 17.20
C THR A 392 -42.51 61.80 15.68
N GLU A 393 -42.07 60.65 15.17
CA GLU A 393 -41.69 60.52 13.75
C GLU A 393 -42.64 59.75 12.84
N ASP A 394 -43.69 59.07 13.32
CA ASP A 394 -44.62 58.34 12.44
C ASP A 394 -46.06 58.36 12.98
N ASP A 395 -46.59 59.57 13.23
CA ASP A 395 -47.98 59.75 13.61
C ASP A 395 -48.89 59.63 12.37
N LEU A 396 -49.59 58.50 12.26
CA LEU A 396 -50.53 58.21 11.18
C LEU A 396 -51.94 58.77 11.45
N THR A 397 -52.17 59.40 12.60
CA THR A 397 -53.46 59.99 12.94
C THR A 397 -53.81 61.13 11.98
N GLY A 398 -54.92 60.97 11.23
CA GLY A 398 -55.38 61.93 10.23
C GLY A 398 -55.14 61.53 8.76
N THR A 399 -54.60 60.34 8.49
CA THR A 399 -54.55 59.74 7.14
C THR A 399 -55.82 58.96 6.81
N ASP A 400 -56.22 58.85 5.54
CA ASP A 400 -57.35 57.99 5.13
C ASP A 400 -56.91 56.54 4.85
N LEU A 401 -55.66 56.18 5.22
CA LEU A 401 -55.03 54.90 4.94
C LEU A 401 -55.83 53.70 5.44
N GLN A 402 -56.37 53.77 6.66
CA GLN A 402 -57.21 52.69 7.21
C GLN A 402 -58.45 52.46 6.35
N GLU A 403 -59.15 53.53 5.94
CA GLU A 403 -60.33 53.43 5.08
C GLU A 403 -59.98 52.88 3.70
N LYS A 404 -58.87 53.36 3.10
CA LYS A 404 -58.40 52.90 1.79
C LYS A 404 -57.90 51.47 1.80
N PHE A 405 -57.28 51.02 2.89
CA PHE A 405 -56.89 49.63 3.08
C PHE A 405 -58.10 48.70 3.00
N TYR A 406 -59.15 48.99 3.79
CA TYR A 406 -60.37 48.18 3.76
C TYR A 406 -61.11 48.31 2.42
N ALA A 407 -61.19 49.50 1.82
CA ALA A 407 -61.78 49.69 0.50
C ALA A 407 -61.05 48.89 -0.59
N TYR A 408 -59.72 48.79 -0.52
CA TYR A 408 -58.94 47.94 -1.41
C TYR A 408 -59.31 46.47 -1.25
N LEU A 409 -59.45 45.98 -0.01
CA LEU A 409 -59.88 44.60 0.26
C LEU A 409 -61.31 44.33 -0.23
N GLU A 410 -62.23 45.29 -0.08
CA GLU A 410 -63.60 45.16 -0.60
C GLU A 410 -63.67 45.10 -2.12
N ALA A 411 -62.71 45.73 -2.81
CA ALA A 411 -62.61 45.72 -4.27
C ALA A 411 -61.96 44.45 -4.83
N LEU A 412 -61.47 43.53 -3.99
CA LEU A 412 -60.88 42.29 -4.45
C LEU A 412 -61.94 41.36 -5.06
N PRO A 413 -61.62 40.65 -6.16
CA PRO A 413 -62.55 39.71 -6.79
C PRO A 413 -63.00 38.53 -5.90
N ASN A 414 -64.18 37.99 -6.18
CA ASN A 414 -64.87 36.97 -5.37
C ASN A 414 -64.16 35.61 -5.22
N ASP A 415 -63.18 35.31 -6.07
CA ASP A 415 -62.32 34.13 -6.03
C ASP A 415 -61.06 34.33 -5.15
N THR A 416 -61.06 35.35 -4.30
CA THR A 416 -59.99 35.64 -3.34
C THR A 416 -60.48 35.63 -1.91
N GLN A 417 -59.62 35.14 -1.01
CA GLN A 417 -59.90 35.17 0.42
C GLN A 417 -58.77 35.89 1.16
N VAL A 418 -59.12 36.97 1.86
CA VAL A 418 -58.21 37.67 2.77
C VAL A 418 -58.82 37.63 4.17
N ILE A 419 -58.06 37.09 5.12
CA ILE A 419 -58.46 37.03 6.53
C ILE A 419 -57.60 38.05 7.27
N VAL A 420 -58.24 39.07 7.84
CA VAL A 420 -57.57 40.09 8.66
C VAL A 420 -57.95 39.84 10.11
N VAL A 421 -56.95 39.64 10.96
CA VAL A 421 -57.09 39.61 12.42
C VAL A 421 -56.53 40.94 12.91
N GLU A 422 -57.35 41.75 13.57
CA GLU A 422 -56.96 43.09 13.99
C GLU A 422 -57.44 43.36 15.41
N ASN A 423 -56.67 44.15 16.16
CA ASN A 423 -57.03 44.53 17.52
C ASN A 423 -57.78 45.87 17.58
N THR A 424 -57.73 46.66 16.51
CA THR A 424 -58.46 47.91 16.36
C THR A 424 -59.78 47.70 15.62
N ASP A 425 -60.82 48.43 16.02
CA ASP A 425 -62.11 48.35 15.35
C ASP A 425 -62.01 48.90 13.92
N PRO A 426 -62.40 48.14 12.89
CA PRO A 426 -62.46 48.65 11.53
C PRO A 426 -63.60 49.68 11.40
N PRO A 427 -63.64 50.47 10.30
CA PRO A 427 -64.70 51.44 10.06
C PRO A 427 -66.10 50.81 10.18
N ASP A 428 -67.09 51.58 10.65
CA ASP A 428 -68.46 51.10 10.90
C ASP A 428 -69.10 50.40 9.69
N SER A 429 -68.74 50.82 8.47
CA SER A 429 -69.18 50.18 7.22
C SER A 429 -68.71 48.73 7.10
N ILE A 430 -67.48 48.45 7.53
CA ILE A 430 -66.87 47.13 7.54
C ILE A 430 -67.43 46.30 8.70
N MET A 431 -67.57 46.89 9.89
CA MET A 431 -68.10 46.21 11.07
C MET A 431 -69.53 45.66 10.87
N LYS A 432 -70.34 46.30 10.02
CA LYS A 432 -71.71 45.86 9.71
C LYS A 432 -71.81 44.67 8.75
N ARG A 433 -70.69 44.23 8.15
CA ARG A 433 -70.68 43.07 7.23
C ARG A 433 -70.79 41.76 7.98
N GLU A 434 -71.41 40.75 7.36
CA GLU A 434 -71.55 39.40 7.96
C GLU A 434 -70.21 38.69 8.19
N GLN A 435 -69.18 39.04 7.41
CA GLN A 435 -67.83 38.51 7.54
C GLN A 435 -67.03 39.12 8.71
N SER A 436 -67.54 40.19 9.31
CA SER A 436 -66.88 40.88 10.43
C SER A 436 -67.31 40.25 11.75
N LEU A 437 -66.36 39.63 12.44
CA LEU A 437 -66.60 38.94 13.71
C LEU A 437 -65.82 39.61 14.83
N MET A 438 -66.53 40.30 15.72
CA MET A 438 -65.93 40.94 16.89
C MET A 438 -65.83 39.95 18.06
N PHE A 439 -64.66 39.88 18.67
CA PHE A 439 -64.38 39.07 19.85
C PHE A 439 -64.18 39.98 21.07
N GLY A 440 -65.25 40.24 21.82
CA GLY A 440 -65.27 41.27 22.87
C GLY A 440 -64.93 40.79 24.28
N LYS A 441 -64.65 39.49 24.47
CA LYS A 441 -64.41 38.86 25.80
C LYS A 441 -65.51 39.14 26.84
N ASN A 442 -66.72 39.48 26.37
CA ASN A 442 -67.90 39.72 27.18
C ASN A 442 -68.88 38.53 27.02
N PRO A 443 -69.15 37.74 28.07
CA PRO A 443 -70.05 36.59 27.98
C PRO A 443 -71.51 36.97 27.67
N HIS A 444 -71.87 38.23 27.85
CA HIS A 444 -73.24 38.73 27.72
C HIS A 444 -73.49 39.54 26.44
N HIS A 445 -72.47 39.76 25.59
CA HIS A 445 -72.59 40.57 24.38
C HIS A 445 -71.65 40.09 23.27
N GLY A 446 -72.20 39.75 22.09
CA GLY A 446 -71.43 39.29 20.92
C GLY A 446 -70.76 37.92 21.11
N ARG A 447 -69.68 37.65 20.35
CA ARG A 447 -68.84 36.46 20.56
C ARG A 447 -67.78 36.75 21.63
N TYR A 448 -67.62 35.83 22.60
CA TYR A 448 -66.61 35.95 23.65
C TYR A 448 -65.17 35.90 23.11
N GLY A 449 -64.88 34.93 22.25
CA GLY A 449 -63.59 34.72 21.60
C GLY A 449 -63.76 33.84 20.37
N LEU A 450 -62.65 33.49 19.71
CA LEU A 450 -62.68 32.51 18.61
C LEU A 450 -63.24 31.16 19.09
N PHE A 451 -62.94 30.79 20.34
CA PHE A 451 -63.53 29.66 21.04
C PHE A 451 -64.69 30.11 21.94
N PRO A 452 -65.75 29.29 22.11
CA PRO A 452 -66.89 29.61 22.96
C PRO A 452 -66.50 29.70 24.44
N HIS A 453 -67.19 30.55 25.21
CA HIS A 453 -66.99 30.67 26.65
C HIS A 453 -67.48 29.41 27.38
N ALA A 454 -66.58 28.66 28.01
CA ALA A 454 -66.96 27.56 28.89
C ALA A 454 -67.53 28.13 30.21
N THR A 455 -68.83 28.00 30.43
CA THR A 455 -69.42 28.25 31.76
C THR A 455 -69.03 27.12 32.70
N SER A 456 -68.24 27.42 33.73
CA SER A 456 -67.97 26.45 34.81
C SER A 456 -69.28 26.13 35.53
N PRO A 457 -69.68 24.86 35.73
CA PRO A 457 -70.88 24.54 36.48
C PRO A 457 -70.74 25.02 37.92
N ALA A 458 -71.73 25.77 38.42
CA ALA A 458 -71.75 26.26 39.79
C ALA A 458 -71.86 25.09 40.80
N PRO A 459 -71.22 25.18 41.98
CA PRO A 459 -71.56 24.32 43.11
C PRO A 459 -72.95 24.64 43.68
#